data_AF-A0A958FF28-F1
#
_entry.id   AF-A0A958FF28-F1
#
_cell.length_a   1.000
_cell.length_b   1.000
_cell.length_c   1.000
_cell.angle_alpha   90.00
_cell.angle_beta   90.00
_cell.angle_gamma   90.00
#
_symmetry.space_group_name_H-M   'P 1'
#
loop_
_entity.id
_entity.type
_entity.pdbx_description
1 polymer ?
#
loop_
_entity_poly.entity_id
_entity_poly.type
_entity_poly.pdbx_seq_one_letter_code
_entity_poly.pdbx_strand_id
1 'polypeptide(L)'
;VVKDFHFESLRNKITPICMMIATARSNTVSVKISEQDIPGALAFLKEIWQEYRPNNPFEYEFVDERFQQLYRDDERLMTIFGYFSILAILIACLGLFGLASFSAEQRIKEIGIRKVLGAPVSSLVLMLSQEFTKFVLLANILAWPAAYFAMKSWLAGFAYHTELGVTLFIVAMLLAFAIALLTVSYQAVKTSLANPV
;
A
#
# COMPACT_ATOMS: atom_id res chain seq x y z
N VAL A 1 0.49 38.22 -10.21
CA VAL A 1 -0.40 37.21 -9.58
C VAL A 1 0.26 35.86 -9.78
N VAL A 2 0.65 35.20 -8.69
CA VAL A 2 1.24 33.85 -8.72
C VAL A 2 0.08 32.85 -8.56
N LYS A 3 0.12 31.72 -9.27
CA LYS A 3 -0.87 30.64 -9.10
C LYS A 3 -0.67 29.97 -7.73
N ASP A 4 -1.73 29.42 -7.16
CA ASP A 4 -1.63 28.64 -5.92
C ASP A 4 -0.63 27.49 -6.08
N PHE A 5 0.26 27.33 -5.10
CA PHE A 5 1.26 26.26 -5.07
C PHE A 5 1.43 25.73 -3.64
N HIS A 6 1.82 24.47 -3.54
CA HIS A 6 2.13 23.85 -2.25
C HIS A 6 3.54 24.24 -1.81
N PHE A 7 3.66 24.77 -0.60
CA PHE A 7 4.93 25.11 0.03
C PHE A 7 5.15 24.38 1.37
N GLU A 8 4.17 23.59 1.82
CA GLU A 8 4.23 22.70 2.97
C GLU A 8 3.75 21.28 2.59
N SER A 9 3.73 20.36 3.56
CA SER A 9 3.17 19.00 3.40
C SER A 9 1.74 19.05 2.84
N LEU A 10 1.38 18.09 1.98
CA LEU A 10 0.02 17.92 1.43
C LEU A 10 -1.05 17.65 2.50
N ARG A 11 -0.64 17.37 3.73
CA ARG A 11 -1.52 17.32 4.90
C ARG A 11 -2.17 18.68 5.17
N ASN A 12 -1.46 19.78 4.88
CA ASN A 12 -1.91 21.14 5.15
C ASN A 12 -2.64 21.75 3.93
N LYS A 13 -3.66 22.56 4.20
CA LYS A 13 -4.30 23.38 3.16
C LYS A 13 -3.32 24.46 2.71
N ILE A 14 -3.40 24.87 1.43
CA ILE A 14 -2.70 26.06 0.95
C ILE A 14 -3.22 27.26 1.75
N THR A 15 -2.37 27.81 2.62
CA THR A 15 -2.69 29.00 3.42
C THR A 15 -2.23 30.27 2.69
N PRO A 16 -2.86 31.43 2.94
CA PRO A 16 -2.43 32.69 2.33
C PRO A 16 -1.00 33.02 2.76
N ILE A 17 -0.11 33.23 1.78
CA ILE A 17 1.25 33.69 2.04
C ILE A 17 1.43 35.13 1.57
N CYS A 18 2.13 35.92 2.37
CA CYS A 18 2.63 37.23 1.93
C CYS A 18 4.09 37.09 1.53
N MET A 19 4.38 37.18 0.23
CA MET A 19 5.75 37.21 -0.28
C MET A 19 6.29 38.62 -0.17
N MET A 20 7.13 38.86 0.83
CA MET A 20 7.81 40.14 1.03
C MET A 20 9.28 40.03 0.65
N ILE A 21 9.75 40.98 -0.16
CA ILE A 21 11.18 41.12 -0.44
C ILE A 21 11.78 41.92 0.72
N ALA A 22 12.29 41.22 1.73
CA ALA A 22 13.01 41.84 2.83
C ALA A 22 14.49 42.00 2.48
N THR A 23 14.83 43.11 1.82
CA THR A 23 16.22 43.41 1.37
C THR A 23 17.25 43.46 2.51
N ALA A 24 16.81 43.69 3.75
CA ALA A 24 17.68 43.73 4.94
C ALA A 24 17.73 42.43 5.77
N ARG A 25 16.92 41.40 5.44
CA ARG A 25 16.80 40.15 6.25
C ARG A 25 16.88 38.87 5.43
N SER A 26 17.32 38.95 4.17
CA SER A 26 17.45 37.81 3.28
C SER A 26 18.73 37.02 3.57
N ASN A 27 18.61 35.90 4.28
CA ASN A 27 19.73 34.98 4.57
C ASN A 27 19.86 33.83 3.56
N THR A 28 18.98 33.74 2.57
CA THR A 28 18.93 32.60 1.64
C THR A 28 18.60 33.09 0.24
N VAL A 29 19.24 32.49 -0.77
CA VAL A 29 19.02 32.81 -2.19
C VAL A 29 18.55 31.55 -2.91
N SER A 30 17.43 31.63 -3.60
CA SER A 30 16.94 30.55 -4.46
C SER A 30 17.47 30.73 -5.87
N VAL A 31 18.25 29.76 -6.35
CA VAL A 31 18.83 29.77 -7.71
C VAL A 31 18.30 28.57 -8.48
N LYS A 32 17.83 28.78 -9.70
CA LYS A 32 17.47 27.70 -10.62
C LYS A 32 18.71 27.33 -11.43
N ILE A 33 19.14 26.06 -11.35
CA ILE A 33 20.27 25.52 -12.09
C ILE A 33 19.80 24.58 -13.22
N SER A 34 20.65 24.36 -14.22
CA SER A 34 20.42 23.36 -15.26
C SER A 34 20.75 21.96 -14.74
N GLU A 35 19.97 20.94 -15.13
CA GLU A 35 20.18 19.54 -14.73
C GLU A 35 21.41 18.89 -15.39
N GLN A 36 22.01 19.54 -16.40
CA GLN A 36 23.09 18.99 -17.21
C GLN A 36 24.46 18.97 -16.50
N ASP A 37 24.71 19.92 -15.60
CA ASP A 37 25.99 20.05 -14.89
C ASP A 37 25.79 20.68 -13.50
N ILE A 38 25.22 19.90 -12.59
CA ILE A 38 24.99 20.29 -11.19
C ILE A 38 26.33 20.57 -10.46
N PRO A 39 27.37 19.72 -10.57
CA PRO A 39 28.64 19.96 -9.87
C PRO A 39 29.33 21.25 -10.34
N GLY A 40 29.36 21.52 -11.65
CA GLY A 40 29.93 22.75 -12.20
C GLY A 40 29.15 23.99 -11.78
N ALA A 41 27.81 23.93 -11.78
CA ALA A 41 26.97 25.01 -11.29
C ALA A 41 27.19 25.31 -9.80
N LEU A 42 27.32 24.27 -8.96
CA LEU A 42 27.60 24.44 -7.53
C LEU A 42 28.99 25.04 -7.28
N ALA A 43 30.00 24.62 -8.05
CA ALA A 43 31.34 25.19 -7.95
C ALA A 43 31.36 26.68 -8.31
N PHE A 44 30.69 27.06 -9.41
CA PHE A 44 30.55 28.45 -9.82
C PHE A 44 29.80 29.30 -8.79
N LEU A 45 28.70 28.78 -8.24
CA LEU A 45 27.94 29.47 -7.19
C LEU A 45 28.76 29.64 -5.90
N LYS A 46 29.57 28.64 -5.54
CA LYS A 46 30.45 28.72 -4.38
C LYS A 46 31.53 29.80 -4.55
N GLU A 47 32.12 29.91 -5.73
CA GLU A 47 33.12 30.94 -6.04
C GLU A 47 32.52 32.35 -5.91
N ILE A 48 31.37 32.59 -6.54
CA ILE A 48 30.62 33.85 -6.41
C ILE A 48 30.27 34.13 -4.95
N TRP A 49 29.78 33.14 -4.22
CA TRP A 49 29.40 33.33 -2.82
C TRP A 49 30.59 33.74 -1.94
N GLN A 50 31.76 33.13 -2.16
CA GLN A 50 32.97 33.46 -1.42
C GLN A 50 33.50 34.85 -1.77
N GLU A 51 33.33 35.32 -3.00
CA GLU A 51 33.69 36.69 -3.42
C GLU A 51 32.86 37.74 -2.69
N TYR A 52 31.53 37.58 -2.66
CA TYR A 52 30.61 38.57 -2.08
C TYR A 52 30.39 38.41 -0.57
N ARG A 53 30.57 37.20 -0.01
CA ARG A 53 30.27 36.85 1.39
C ARG A 53 31.35 35.93 2.01
N PRO A 54 32.62 36.35 2.08
CA PRO A 54 33.74 35.51 2.54
C PRO A 54 33.60 35.02 4.01
N ASN A 55 32.87 35.75 4.85
CA ASN A 55 32.66 35.39 6.26
C ASN A 55 31.50 34.43 6.51
N ASN A 56 30.75 34.02 5.48
CA ASN A 56 29.63 33.08 5.61
C ASN A 56 29.94 31.78 4.85
N PRO A 57 29.77 30.60 5.47
CA PRO A 57 29.94 29.33 4.78
C PRO A 57 28.94 29.23 3.61
N PHE A 58 29.39 28.58 2.53
CA PHE A 58 28.50 28.23 1.42
C PHE A 58 27.69 27.01 1.82
N GLU A 59 26.46 27.24 2.26
CA GLU A 59 25.47 26.20 2.56
C GLU A 59 24.42 26.20 1.45
N TYR A 60 24.05 25.01 0.98
CA TYR A 60 23.01 24.82 -0.01
C TYR A 60 22.13 23.65 0.38
N GLU A 61 20.86 23.72 -0.01
CA GLU A 61 19.90 22.64 0.13
C GLU A 61 19.11 22.53 -1.17
N PHE A 62 19.00 21.31 -1.68
CA PHE A 62 18.18 21.04 -2.85
C PHE A 62 16.69 21.06 -2.47
N VAL A 63 15.88 21.72 -3.30
CA VAL A 63 14.45 21.88 -3.02
C VAL A 63 13.74 20.52 -3.00
N ASP A 64 14.14 19.60 -3.87
CA ASP A 64 13.67 18.21 -3.92
C ASP A 64 14.07 17.40 -2.69
N GLU A 65 15.29 17.54 -2.17
CA GLU A 65 15.70 16.87 -0.92
C GLU A 65 14.85 17.34 0.27
N ARG A 66 14.57 18.65 0.35
CA ARG A 66 13.70 19.24 1.36
C ARG A 66 12.26 18.73 1.24
N PHE A 67 11.75 18.61 0.01
CA PHE A 67 10.43 18.01 -0.22
C PHE A 67 10.41 16.54 0.17
N GLN A 68 11.43 15.75 -0.17
CA GLN A 68 11.50 14.35 0.23
C GLN A 68 11.46 14.20 1.76
N GLN A 69 12.17 15.04 2.51
CA GLN A 69 12.12 15.03 3.98
C GLN A 69 10.69 15.19 4.52
N LEU A 70 9.83 16.00 3.89
CA LEU A 70 8.43 16.15 4.28
C LEU A 70 7.59 14.88 4.08
N TYR A 71 7.99 13.96 3.20
CA TYR A 71 7.27 12.71 2.90
C TYR A 71 7.90 11.44 3.47
N ARG A 72 9.11 11.49 4.03
CA ARG A 72 9.82 10.29 4.54
C ARG A 72 9.00 9.51 5.57
N ASP A 73 8.25 10.20 6.42
CA ASP A 73 7.43 9.53 7.44
C ASP A 73 6.21 8.83 6.83
N ASP A 74 5.61 9.42 5.79
CA ASP A 74 4.51 8.80 5.04
C ASP A 74 4.99 7.56 4.26
N GLU A 75 6.17 7.61 3.64
CA GLU A 75 6.80 6.46 2.96
C GLU A 75 7.14 5.32 3.93
N ARG A 76 7.66 5.64 5.13
CA ARG A 76 7.92 4.65 6.17
C ARG A 76 6.65 3.97 6.63
N LEU A 77 5.59 4.72 6.87
CA LEU A 77 4.29 4.17 7.25
C LEU A 77 3.74 3.24 6.16
N MET A 78 3.77 3.68 4.90
CA MET A 78 3.37 2.85 3.76
C MET A 78 4.14 1.52 3.71
N THR A 79 5.45 1.58 3.90
CA THR A 79 6.32 0.39 3.90
C THR A 79 5.96 -0.57 5.04
N ILE A 80 5.77 -0.05 6.25
CA ILE A 80 5.41 -0.84 7.43
C ILE A 80 4.04 -1.51 7.22
N PHE A 81 3.01 -0.77 6.78
CA PHE A 81 1.69 -1.32 6.49
C PHE A 81 1.74 -2.38 5.37
N GLY A 82 2.61 -2.20 4.37
CA GLY A 82 2.85 -3.19 3.32
C GLY A 82 3.33 -4.52 3.88
N TYR A 83 4.35 -4.50 4.76
CA TYR A 83 4.84 -5.72 5.41
C TYR A 83 3.79 -6.40 6.29
N PHE A 84 3.06 -5.62 7.11
CA PHE A 84 1.99 -6.17 7.93
C PHE A 84 0.86 -6.78 7.11
N SER A 85 0.54 -6.18 5.96
CA SER A 85 -0.49 -6.70 5.05
C SER A 85 -0.07 -8.02 4.42
N ILE A 86 1.18 -8.14 3.95
CA ILE A 86 1.72 -9.41 3.44
C ILE A 86 1.69 -10.49 4.53
N LEU A 87 2.13 -10.16 5.74
CA LEU A 87 2.16 -11.09 6.86
C LEU A 87 0.74 -11.52 7.27
N ALA A 88 -0.21 -10.59 7.32
CA ALA A 88 -1.62 -10.89 7.60
C ALA A 88 -2.23 -11.82 6.53
N ILE A 89 -1.93 -11.60 5.25
CA ILE A 89 -2.36 -12.47 4.15
C ILE A 89 -1.79 -13.88 4.34
N LEU A 90 -0.50 -14.02 4.67
CA LEU A 90 0.12 -15.33 4.91
C LEU A 90 -0.54 -16.07 6.08
N ILE A 91 -0.76 -15.38 7.20
CA ILE A 91 -1.46 -15.96 8.36
C ILE A 91 -2.87 -16.37 8.00
N ALA A 92 -3.61 -15.54 7.26
CA ALA A 92 -4.95 -15.85 6.81
C ALA A 92 -4.97 -17.08 5.89
N CYS A 93 -4.00 -17.22 4.99
CA CYS A 93 -3.85 -18.40 4.13
C CYS A 93 -3.56 -19.66 4.95
N LEU A 94 -2.69 -19.58 5.96
CA LEU A 94 -2.41 -20.69 6.87
C LEU A 94 -3.66 -21.08 7.68
N GLY A 95 -4.44 -20.11 8.15
CA GLY A 95 -5.70 -20.36 8.86
C GLY A 95 -6.74 -21.04 7.96
N LEU A 96 -6.91 -20.53 6.74
CA LEU A 96 -7.80 -21.12 5.74
C LEU A 96 -7.36 -22.54 5.35
N PHE A 97 -6.04 -22.75 5.20
CA PHE A 97 -5.44 -24.06 4.94
C PHE A 97 -5.70 -25.04 6.09
N GLY A 98 -5.54 -24.60 7.34
CA GLY A 98 -5.82 -25.40 8.53
C GLY A 98 -7.30 -25.81 8.61
N LEU A 99 -8.21 -24.86 8.40
CA LEU A 99 -9.65 -25.12 8.37
C LEU A 99 -10.04 -26.08 7.23
N ALA A 100 -9.46 -25.89 6.04
CA ALA A 100 -9.70 -26.78 4.90
C ALA A 100 -9.22 -28.20 5.17
N SER A 101 -8.05 -28.35 5.80
CA SER A 101 -7.50 -29.66 6.17
C SER A 101 -8.38 -30.36 7.20
N PHE A 102 -8.79 -29.64 8.25
CA PHE A 102 -9.65 -30.17 9.31
C PHE A 102 -11.04 -30.57 8.77
N SER A 103 -11.66 -29.75 7.92
CA SER A 103 -12.95 -30.06 7.29
C SER A 103 -12.85 -31.28 6.37
N ALA A 104 -11.76 -31.40 5.61
CA ALA A 104 -11.52 -32.57 4.77
C ALA A 104 -11.36 -33.85 5.61
N GLU A 105 -10.63 -33.78 6.72
CA GLU A 105 -10.42 -34.91 7.64
C GLU A 105 -11.74 -35.38 8.28
N GLN A 106 -12.56 -34.43 8.75
CA GLN A 106 -13.86 -34.73 9.36
C GLN A 106 -14.84 -35.38 8.36
N ARG A 107 -14.69 -35.13 7.06
CA ARG A 107 -15.52 -35.68 5.99
C ARG A 107 -14.87 -36.82 5.20
N ILE A 108 -13.74 -37.38 5.67
CA ILE A 108 -13.03 -38.49 5.00
C ILE A 108 -13.97 -39.66 4.66
N LYS A 109 -14.89 -40.02 5.57
CA LYS A 109 -15.83 -41.14 5.35
C LYS A 109 -16.81 -40.86 4.21
N GLU A 110 -17.39 -39.66 4.14
CA GLU A 110 -18.30 -39.27 3.05
C GLU A 110 -17.57 -39.18 1.71
N ILE A 111 -16.37 -38.60 1.72
CA ILE A 111 -15.52 -38.43 0.54
C ILE A 111 -15.10 -39.80 0.00
N GLY A 112 -14.70 -40.73 0.89
CA GLY A 112 -14.33 -42.10 0.55
C GLY A 112 -15.47 -42.88 -0.10
N ILE A 113 -16.68 -42.82 0.47
CA ILE A 113 -17.87 -43.48 -0.09
C ILE A 113 -18.19 -42.93 -1.49
N ARG A 114 -18.21 -41.60 -1.66
CA ARG A 114 -18.47 -40.97 -2.96
C ARG A 114 -17.40 -41.30 -4.00
N LYS A 115 -16.12 -41.38 -3.61
CA LYS A 115 -15.00 -41.72 -4.49
C LYS A 115 -15.12 -43.16 -5.00
N VAL A 116 -15.49 -44.11 -4.14
CA VAL A 116 -15.73 -45.51 -4.54
C VAL A 116 -16.97 -45.65 -5.45
N LEU A 117 -17.98 -44.79 -5.24
CA LEU A 117 -19.16 -44.70 -6.12
C LEU A 117 -18.87 -43.98 -7.46
N GLY A 118 -17.61 -43.66 -7.77
CA GLY A 118 -17.20 -43.07 -9.05
C GLY A 118 -17.36 -41.56 -9.17
N ALA A 119 -17.53 -40.84 -8.06
CA ALA A 119 -17.60 -39.38 -8.10
C ALA A 119 -16.27 -38.77 -8.58
N PRO A 120 -16.29 -37.81 -9.53
CA PRO A 120 -15.07 -37.17 -10.00
C PRO A 120 -14.47 -36.29 -8.89
N VAL A 121 -13.13 -36.26 -8.85
CA VAL A 121 -12.33 -35.45 -7.90
C VAL A 121 -12.75 -33.97 -7.93
N SER A 122 -13.12 -33.45 -9.09
CA SER A 122 -13.60 -32.08 -9.28
C SER A 122 -14.87 -31.76 -8.47
N SER A 123 -15.79 -32.71 -8.32
CA SER A 123 -17.02 -32.53 -7.54
C SER A 123 -16.73 -32.41 -6.04
N LEU A 124 -15.76 -33.18 -5.55
CA LEU A 124 -15.31 -33.13 -4.15
C LEU A 124 -14.58 -31.81 -3.86
N VAL A 125 -13.71 -31.37 -4.78
CA VAL A 125 -13.01 -30.08 -4.67
C VAL A 125 -14.00 -28.92 -4.71
N LEU A 126 -15.00 -28.95 -5.60
CA LEU A 126 -16.03 -27.91 -5.69
C LEU A 126 -16.86 -27.82 -4.40
N MET A 127 -17.26 -28.96 -3.83
CA MET A 127 -18.04 -29.00 -2.60
C MET A 127 -17.28 -28.36 -1.43
N LEU A 128 -15.99 -28.70 -1.24
CA LEU A 128 -15.16 -28.05 -0.22
C LEU A 128 -14.96 -26.56 -0.52
N SER A 129 -14.67 -26.20 -1.78
CA SER A 129 -14.40 -24.82 -2.17
C SER A 129 -15.61 -23.90 -1.99
N GLN A 130 -16.83 -24.41 -2.18
CA GLN A 130 -18.07 -23.63 -2.01
C GLN A 130 -18.33 -23.22 -0.56
N GLU A 131 -17.98 -24.06 0.42
CA GLU A 131 -18.12 -23.68 1.84
C GLU A 131 -17.20 -22.51 2.19
N PHE A 132 -15.93 -22.58 1.79
CA PHE A 132 -14.97 -21.51 2.04
C PHE A 132 -15.28 -20.24 1.24
N THR A 133 -15.74 -20.36 0.00
CA THR A 133 -16.16 -19.23 -0.84
C THR A 133 -17.25 -18.40 -0.17
N LYS A 134 -18.24 -19.04 0.47
CA LYS A 134 -19.31 -18.34 1.20
C LYS A 134 -18.76 -17.52 2.36
N PHE A 135 -17.84 -18.08 3.15
CA PHE A 135 -17.22 -17.37 4.27
C PHE A 135 -16.37 -16.19 3.80
N VAL A 136 -15.62 -16.33 2.69
CA VAL A 136 -14.81 -15.25 2.12
C VAL A 136 -15.69 -14.11 1.60
N LEU A 137 -16.83 -14.42 0.97
CA LEU A 137 -17.79 -13.42 0.52
C LEU A 137 -18.43 -12.67 1.70
N LEU A 138 -18.85 -13.38 2.74
CA LEU A 138 -19.36 -12.78 3.98
C LEU A 138 -18.33 -11.86 4.64
N ALA A 139 -17.08 -12.31 4.73
CA ALA A 139 -15.99 -11.51 5.28
C ALA A 139 -15.76 -10.23 4.45
N ASN A 140 -15.84 -10.30 3.11
CA ASN A 140 -15.70 -9.13 2.24
C ASN A 140 -16.83 -8.11 2.45
N ILE A 141 -18.07 -8.57 2.58
CA ILE A 141 -19.24 -7.69 2.83
C ILE A 141 -19.06 -6.90 4.13
N LEU A 142 -18.46 -7.51 5.16
CA LEU A 142 -18.17 -6.82 6.43
C LEU A 142 -16.91 -5.96 6.36
N ALA A 143 -15.89 -6.40 5.63
CA ALA A 143 -14.62 -5.70 5.50
C ALA A 143 -14.75 -4.39 4.71
N TRP A 144 -15.59 -4.34 3.67
CA TRP A 144 -15.74 -3.16 2.82
C TRP A 144 -16.23 -1.92 3.60
N PRO A 145 -17.34 -1.95 4.36
CA PRO A 145 -17.76 -0.82 5.19
C PRO A 145 -16.71 -0.45 6.23
N ALA A 146 -16.13 -1.44 6.92
CA ALA A 146 -15.13 -1.19 7.95
C ALA A 146 -13.90 -0.46 7.37
N ALA A 147 -13.38 -0.94 6.23
CA ALA A 147 -12.27 -0.31 5.52
C ALA A 147 -12.64 1.08 5.00
N TYR A 148 -13.85 1.27 4.49
CA TYR A 148 -14.33 2.57 4.04
C TYR A 148 -14.40 3.60 5.18
N PHE A 149 -14.97 3.25 6.34
CA PHE A 149 -15.02 4.15 7.49
C PHE A 149 -13.64 4.46 8.06
N ALA A 150 -12.76 3.45 8.15
CA ALA A 150 -11.39 3.64 8.62
C ALA A 150 -10.61 4.58 7.68
N MET A 151 -10.67 4.34 6.37
CA MET A 151 -10.01 5.19 5.37
C MET A 151 -10.61 6.58 5.29
N LYS A 152 -11.93 6.73 5.39
CA LYS A 152 -12.57 8.05 5.41
C LYS A 152 -12.09 8.86 6.61
N SER A 153 -12.00 8.26 7.80
CA SER A 153 -11.49 8.91 9.00
C SER A 153 -10.01 9.31 8.85
N TRP A 154 -9.20 8.43 8.26
CA TRP A 154 -7.79 8.71 7.98
C TRP A 154 -7.61 9.85 6.96
N LEU A 155 -8.33 9.80 5.84
CA LEU A 155 -8.26 10.79 4.76
C LEU A 155 -8.80 12.16 5.18
N ALA A 156 -9.70 12.23 6.18
CA ALA A 156 -10.17 13.49 6.73
C ALA A 156 -9.04 14.33 7.38
N GLY A 157 -7.92 13.70 7.76
CA GLY A 157 -6.72 14.39 8.23
C GLY A 157 -5.88 15.06 7.14
N PHE A 158 -6.25 14.89 5.86
CA PHE A 158 -5.52 15.46 4.72
C PHE A 158 -6.36 16.53 4.03
N ALA A 159 -5.75 17.70 3.82
CA ALA A 159 -6.35 18.80 3.06
C ALA A 159 -6.66 18.42 1.61
N TYR A 160 -5.76 17.64 1.01
CA TYR A 160 -5.89 17.10 -0.34
C TYR A 160 -5.89 15.58 -0.24
N HIS A 161 -7.03 14.96 -0.54
CA HIS A 161 -7.20 13.51 -0.46
C HIS A 161 -7.80 12.96 -1.74
N THR A 162 -7.42 11.74 -2.10
CA THR A 162 -8.05 11.00 -3.20
C THR A 162 -9.41 10.46 -2.78
N GLU A 163 -10.39 10.48 -3.68
CA GLU A 163 -11.68 9.82 -3.44
C GLU A 163 -11.50 8.30 -3.44
N LEU A 164 -12.15 7.63 -2.48
CA LEU A 164 -12.15 6.17 -2.38
C LEU A 164 -12.95 5.57 -3.54
N GLY A 165 -12.27 5.29 -4.65
CA GLY A 165 -12.88 4.65 -5.81
C GLY A 165 -13.34 3.22 -5.51
N VAL A 166 -14.56 2.89 -5.90
CA VAL A 166 -15.13 1.53 -5.79
C VAL A 166 -14.24 0.48 -6.45
N THR A 167 -13.51 0.87 -7.51
CA THR A 167 -12.53 0.02 -8.21
C THR A 167 -11.51 -0.60 -7.27
N LEU A 168 -11.03 0.13 -6.27
CA LEU A 168 -10.00 -0.36 -5.34
C LEU A 168 -10.54 -1.50 -4.47
N PHE A 169 -11.79 -1.37 -4.00
CA PHE A 169 -12.47 -2.41 -3.24
C PHE A 169 -12.72 -3.66 -4.09
N ILE A 170 -13.13 -3.49 -5.35
CA ILE A 170 -13.35 -4.60 -6.28
C ILE A 170 -12.02 -5.33 -6.56
N VAL A 171 -10.94 -4.60 -6.85
CA VAL A 171 -9.62 -5.22 -7.10
C VAL A 171 -9.11 -5.95 -5.85
N ALA A 172 -9.24 -5.36 -4.67
CA ALA A 172 -8.85 -6.00 -3.41
C ALA A 172 -9.69 -7.26 -3.14
N MET A 173 -11.00 -7.21 -3.38
CA MET A 173 -11.89 -8.38 -3.26
C MET A 173 -11.47 -9.50 -4.22
N LEU A 174 -11.22 -9.18 -5.49
CA LEU A 174 -10.81 -10.16 -6.50
C LEU A 174 -9.46 -10.79 -6.14
N LEU A 175 -8.48 -10.00 -5.66
CA LEU A 175 -7.20 -10.51 -5.19
C LEU A 175 -7.36 -11.44 -3.97
N ALA A 176 -8.09 -11.00 -2.95
CA ALA A 176 -8.35 -11.82 -1.76
C ALA A 176 -9.07 -13.12 -2.11
N PHE A 177 -10.04 -13.04 -3.02
CA PHE A 177 -10.79 -14.20 -3.50
C PHE A 177 -9.90 -15.16 -4.31
N ALA A 178 -9.05 -14.64 -5.19
CA ALA A 178 -8.10 -15.45 -5.96
C ALA A 178 -7.13 -16.19 -5.02
N ILE A 179 -6.57 -15.50 -4.02
CA ILE A 179 -5.66 -16.10 -3.03
C ILE A 179 -6.38 -17.20 -2.24
N ALA A 180 -7.60 -16.94 -1.76
CA ALA A 180 -8.38 -17.93 -1.02
C ALA A 180 -8.69 -19.17 -1.88
N LEU A 181 -9.14 -18.97 -3.11
CA LEU A 181 -9.43 -20.06 -4.04
C LEU A 181 -8.18 -20.88 -4.38
N LEU A 182 -7.04 -20.23 -4.64
CA LEU A 182 -5.78 -20.93 -4.90
C LEU A 182 -5.37 -21.79 -3.70
N THR A 183 -5.47 -21.24 -2.49
CA THR A 183 -5.08 -21.94 -1.25
C THR A 183 -5.98 -23.15 -0.99
N VAL A 184 -7.29 -23.00 -1.15
CA VAL A 184 -8.27 -24.09 -0.91
C VAL A 184 -8.20 -25.13 -2.02
N SER A 185 -8.11 -24.71 -3.29
CA SER A 185 -8.03 -25.63 -4.43
C SER A 185 -6.78 -26.49 -4.35
N TYR A 186 -5.63 -25.89 -4.01
CA TYR A 186 -4.38 -26.61 -3.82
C TYR A 186 -4.52 -27.71 -2.75
N GLN A 187 -5.12 -27.39 -1.60
CA GLN A 187 -5.31 -28.35 -0.53
C GLN A 187 -6.35 -29.43 -0.88
N ALA A 188 -7.48 -29.05 -1.49
CA ALA A 188 -8.51 -29.99 -1.89
C ALA A 188 -7.99 -31.00 -2.92
N VAL A 189 -7.18 -30.55 -3.89
CA VAL A 189 -6.51 -31.43 -4.86
C VAL A 189 -5.55 -32.38 -4.13
N LYS A 190 -4.66 -31.85 -3.27
CA LYS A 190 -3.71 -32.66 -2.51
C LYS A 190 -4.40 -33.75 -1.69
N THR A 191 -5.47 -33.42 -0.97
CA THR A 191 -6.21 -34.36 -0.12
C THR A 191 -7.00 -35.38 -0.93
N SER A 192 -7.56 -34.99 -2.08
CA SER A 192 -8.30 -35.91 -2.95
C SER A 192 -7.42 -36.94 -3.65
N LEU A 193 -6.15 -36.59 -3.92
CA LEU A 193 -5.13 -37.46 -4.50
C LEU A 193 -4.46 -38.36 -3.46
N ALA A 194 -4.53 -38.00 -2.17
CA ALA A 194 -4.03 -38.86 -1.10
C ALA A 194 -4.81 -40.18 -1.09
N ASN A 195 -4.08 -41.30 -1.07
CA ASN A 195 -4.68 -42.62 -1.02
C ASN A 195 -5.35 -42.82 0.35
N PRO A 196 -6.64 -43.19 0.38
CA PRO A 196 -7.28 -43.62 1.62
C PRO A 196 -6.75 -45.03 1.92
N VAL A 197 -5.83 -45.12 2.89
CA VAL A 197 -5.47 -46.41 3.52
C VAL A 197 -6.36 -46.64 4.73
#